data_AF-A0A1Y5K279-F1
#
_entry.id   AF-A0A1Y5K279-F1
#
_cell.length_a   1.000
_cell.length_b   1.000
_cell.length_c   1.000
_cell.angle_alpha   90.00
_cell.angle_beta   90.00
_cell.angle_gamma   90.00
#
_symmetry.space_group_name_H-M   'P 1'
#
loop_
_entity.id
_entity.type
_entity.pdbx_description
1 polymer ?
#
loop_
_entity_poly.entity_id
_entity_poly.type
_entity_poly.pdbx_seq_one_letter_code
_entity_poly.pdbx_strand_id
1 'polypeptide(L)' 'MKLGVSERLAIACGITSKGPCRSSKTKGINIALGNDYLASQGLVSLRDIWVNIHYGR' A
#
# COMPACT_ATOMS: atom_id res chain seq x y z
N MET A 1 -13.76 -1.48 -9.00
CA MET A 1 -12.81 -1.73 -7.88
C MET A 1 -12.35 -0.39 -7.34
N LYS A 2 -12.62 -0.08 -6.05
CA LYS A 2 -12.45 1.27 -5.48
C LYS A 2 -10.98 1.69 -5.27
N LEU A 3 -10.08 0.73 -5.11
CA LEU A 3 -8.66 0.95 -4.76
C LEU A 3 -7.70 0.69 -5.94
N GLY A 4 -8.17 0.79 -7.20
CA GLY A 4 -7.31 0.70 -8.40
C GLY A 4 -6.77 -0.69 -8.75
N VAL A 5 -7.02 -1.73 -7.95
CA VAL A 5 -6.64 -3.12 -8.28
C VAL A 5 -7.53 -3.67 -9.40
N SER A 6 -6.99 -4.53 -10.27
CA SER A 6 -7.76 -5.28 -11.29
C SER A 6 -8.58 -6.42 -10.66
N GLU A 7 -9.81 -6.66 -11.12
CA GLU A 7 -10.75 -7.62 -10.51
C GLU A 7 -10.12 -8.99 -10.20
N ARG A 8 -9.46 -9.57 -11.21
CA ARG A 8 -8.77 -10.85 -11.11
C ARG A 8 -7.71 -10.87 -9.99
N LEU A 9 -6.97 -9.79 -9.79
CA LEU A 9 -5.95 -9.69 -8.74
C LEU A 9 -6.56 -9.59 -7.35
N ALA A 10 -7.67 -8.87 -7.17
CA ALA A 10 -8.32 -8.84 -5.86
C ALA A 10 -8.96 -10.18 -5.53
N ILE A 11 -9.59 -10.86 -6.49
CA ILE A 11 -10.11 -12.21 -6.29
C ILE A 11 -8.96 -13.15 -5.87
N ALA A 12 -7.86 -13.17 -6.62
CA ALA A 12 -6.71 -14.01 -6.31
C ALA A 12 -6.08 -13.72 -4.94
N CYS A 13 -6.02 -12.44 -4.53
CA CYS A 13 -5.50 -12.07 -3.21
C CYS A 13 -6.52 -12.33 -2.09
N GLY A 14 -7.81 -12.32 -2.36
CA GLY A 14 -8.87 -12.57 -1.37
C GLY A 14 -9.06 -14.05 -1.04
N ILE A 15 -8.93 -14.93 -2.04
CA ILE A 15 -9.10 -16.39 -1.85
C ILE A 15 -7.81 -17.12 -1.40
N THR A 16 -6.71 -16.39 -1.22
CA THR A 16 -5.41 -17.00 -0.92
C THR A 16 -5.39 -17.61 0.48
N SER A 17 -4.84 -18.81 0.61
CA SER A 17 -4.53 -19.45 1.91
C SER A 17 -3.22 -18.97 2.53
N LYS A 18 -2.67 -17.84 2.05
CA LYS A 18 -1.40 -17.30 2.56
C LYS A 18 -1.65 -16.61 3.89
N GLY A 19 -0.77 -16.83 4.86
CA GLY A 19 -0.82 -16.10 6.12
C GLY A 19 -0.68 -14.58 5.91
N PRO A 20 -1.17 -13.76 6.86
CA PRO A 20 -1.27 -12.30 6.70
C PRO A 20 0.04 -11.63 6.29
N CYS A 21 1.15 -12.00 6.93
CA CYS A 21 2.48 -11.44 6.64
C CYS A 21 2.98 -11.79 5.22
N ARG A 22 2.59 -12.94 4.68
CA ARG A 22 2.93 -13.30 3.29
C ARG A 22 1.98 -12.68 2.30
N SER A 23 0.71 -12.48 2.68
CA SER A 23 -0.30 -11.82 1.85
C SER A 23 -0.03 -10.32 1.70
N SER A 24 0.43 -9.64 2.76
CA SER A 24 0.70 -8.19 2.74
C SER A 24 1.70 -7.75 1.66
N LYS A 25 2.62 -8.64 1.26
CA LYS A 25 3.64 -8.38 0.24
C LYS A 25 3.19 -8.70 -1.19
N THR A 26 1.94 -9.16 -1.37
CA THR A 26 1.42 -9.48 -2.71
C THR A 26 1.15 -8.23 -3.53
N LYS A 27 1.23 -8.36 -4.85
CA LYS A 27 1.02 -7.24 -5.79
C LYS A 27 -0.37 -6.63 -5.64
N GLY A 28 -1.42 -7.44 -5.49
CA GLY A 28 -2.79 -6.92 -5.35
C GLY A 28 -2.96 -6.09 -4.08
N ILE A 29 -2.42 -6.56 -2.94
CA ILE A 29 -2.48 -5.82 -1.68
C ILE A 29 -1.64 -4.54 -1.72
N ASN A 30 -0.42 -4.56 -2.28
CA ASN A 30 0.39 -3.35 -2.40
C ASN A 30 -0.20 -2.31 -3.35
N ILE A 31 -0.95 -2.72 -4.38
CA ILE A 31 -1.69 -1.77 -5.25
C ILE A 31 -2.88 -1.18 -4.48
N ALA A 32 -3.65 -2.00 -3.76
CA ALA A 32 -4.80 -1.51 -3.00
C ALA A 32 -4.40 -0.61 -1.81
N LEU A 33 -3.39 -1.05 -1.05
CA LEU A 33 -2.86 -0.41 0.15
C LEU A 33 -1.51 0.24 -0.14
N GLY A 34 -1.43 1.00 -1.24
CA GLY A 34 -0.25 1.77 -1.61
C GLY A 34 -0.06 3.01 -0.75
N ASN A 35 1.08 3.68 -0.93
CA ASN A 35 1.43 4.89 -0.18
C ASN A 35 0.36 6.00 -0.29
N ASP A 36 -0.22 6.19 -1.49
CA ASP A 36 -1.26 7.22 -1.71
C ASP A 36 -2.52 6.94 -0.90
N TYR A 37 -2.93 5.66 -0.84
CA TYR A 37 -4.05 5.24 -0.02
C TYR A 37 -3.72 5.46 1.46
N LEU A 38 -2.55 5.02 1.93
CA LEU A 38 -2.13 5.19 3.32
C LEU A 38 -2.04 6.67 3.72
N ALA A 39 -1.55 7.53 2.84
CA ALA A 39 -1.54 8.98 3.04
C ALA A 39 -2.95 9.55 3.20
N SER A 40 -3.92 9.08 2.40
CA SER A 40 -5.34 9.46 2.55
C SER A 40 -5.94 9.02 3.89
N GLN A 41 -5.39 7.97 4.51
CA GLN A 41 -5.79 7.49 5.84
C GLN A 41 -5.06 8.22 6.98
N GLY A 42 -4.23 9.23 6.67
CA GLY A 42 -3.51 10.04 7.65
C GLY A 42 -2.11 9.54 8.01
N LEU A 43 -1.58 8.54 7.31
CA LEU A 43 -0.18 8.13 7.49
C LEU A 43 0.76 9.12 6.80
N VAL A 44 1.87 9.42 7.47
CA VAL A 44 2.91 10.32 6.94
C VAL A 44 4.13 9.53 6.47
N SER A 45 4.71 9.95 5.36
CA SER A 45 5.93 9.37 4.81
C SER A 45 7.14 9.82 5.63
N LEU A 46 7.81 8.86 6.28
CA LEU A 46 9.06 9.12 7.01
C LEU A 46 10.13 9.72 6.10
N ARG A 47 10.20 9.27 4.85
CA ARG A 47 11.14 9.79 3.86
C ARG A 47 10.90 11.27 3.60
N ASP A 48 9.65 11.68 3.44
CA ASP A 48 9.33 13.07 3.11
C ASP A 48 9.63 13.99 4.29
N ILE A 49 9.35 13.53 5.52
CA ILE A 49 9.75 14.24 6.74
C ILE A 49 11.28 14.37 6.81
N TRP A 50 12.00 13.28 6.58
CA TRP A 50 13.46 13.27 6.63
C TRP A 50 14.07 14.19 5.57
N VAL A 51 13.57 14.14 4.33
CA VAL A 51 14.02 15.03 3.25
C VAL A 51 13.75 16.49 3.61
N ASN A 52 12.58 16.82 4.17
CA ASN A 52 12.26 18.16 4.60
C ASN A 52 13.21 18.66 5.70
N ILE A 53 13.54 17.83 6.69
CA ILE A 53 14.49 18.20 7.75
C ILE A 53 15.91 18.44 7.21
N HIS A 54 16.36 17.59 6.28
CA HIS A 54 17.76 17.60 5.83
C HIS A 54 18.03 18.52 4.64
N TYR A 55 17.04 18.75 3.78
CA TYR A 55 17.18 19.53 2.55
C TYR A 55 16.19 20.70 2.45
N GLY A 56 15.25 20.84 3.39
CA GLY A 56 14.35 21.98 3.49
C GLY A 56 15.10 23.20 3.98
N ARG A 57 15.84 23.84 3.08
CA ARG A 57 16.46 25.15 3.26
C ARG A 57 16.10 26.06 2.11
#